data_AF-A0A7G5ZD54-F1
#
_entry.id   AF-A0A7G5ZD54-F1
#
_cell.length_a   1.000
_cell.length_b   1.000
_cell.length_c   1.000
_cell.angle_alpha   90.00
_cell.angle_beta   90.00
_cell.angle_gamma   90.00
#
_symmetry.space_group_name_H-M   'P 1'
#
loop_
_entity.id
_entity.type
_entity.pdbx_description
1 polymer ?
#
loop_
_entity_poly.entity_id
_entity_poly.type
_entity_poly.pdbx_seq_one_letter_code
_entity_poly.pdbx_strand_id
1 'polypeptide(L)'
;MLDAVGATPVDAGSCQVAVTLSAGVVYLPCPGAESGALDWQGALRLADWALYHGKENGRNQAWIVTGLLAPVPAVLADLDGAGHGSLPPGLLDLHCVRGPRQQDSA
;
A
#
# COMPACT_ATOMS: atom_id res chain seq x y z
N MET A 1 11.94 1.17 -6.77
CA MET A 1 10.80 1.80 -7.47
C MET A 1 10.50 3.19 -6.93
N LEU A 2 10.11 3.34 -5.64
CA LEU A 2 9.83 4.65 -5.04
C LEU A 2 10.98 5.65 -5.21
N ASP A 3 12.21 5.18 -4.97
CA ASP A 3 13.43 5.96 -5.15
C ASP A 3 13.60 6.47 -6.59
N ALA A 4 13.53 5.57 -7.57
CA ALA A 4 13.62 5.93 -8.99
C ALA A 4 12.58 6.97 -9.43
N VAL A 5 11.37 6.97 -8.86
CA VAL A 5 10.35 7.98 -9.17
C VAL A 5 10.60 9.29 -8.43
N GLY A 6 10.97 9.22 -7.15
CA GLY A 6 11.13 10.40 -6.29
C GLY A 6 12.50 11.08 -6.38
N ALA A 7 13.48 10.50 -7.06
CA ALA A 7 14.85 11.01 -7.08
C ALA A 7 15.04 12.22 -8.02
N THR A 8 14.34 12.25 -9.15
CA THR A 8 14.52 13.30 -10.16
C THR A 8 13.19 14.00 -10.44
N PRO A 9 13.11 15.32 -10.30
CA PRO A 9 11.94 16.10 -10.71
C PRO A 9 11.56 15.87 -12.18
N VAL A 10 10.27 15.95 -12.47
CA VAL A 10 9.74 15.85 -13.83
C VAL A 10 9.77 17.22 -14.48
N ASP A 11 10.32 17.31 -15.69
CA ASP A 11 10.28 18.54 -16.49
C ASP A 11 8.88 18.76 -17.08
N ALA A 12 8.24 19.85 -16.67
CA ALA A 12 6.93 20.30 -17.17
C ALA A 12 7.06 21.47 -18.17
N GLY A 13 8.26 21.72 -18.70
CA GLY A 13 8.60 22.76 -19.67
C GLY A 13 8.85 24.12 -19.04
N SER A 14 7.89 24.63 -18.25
CA SER A 14 8.03 25.92 -17.55
C SER A 14 8.59 25.80 -16.13
N CYS A 15 8.60 24.59 -15.56
CA CYS A 15 9.14 24.32 -14.24
C CYS A 15 9.55 22.85 -14.09
N GLN A 16 10.28 22.57 -13.01
CA GLN A 16 10.57 21.23 -12.52
C GLN A 16 9.58 20.87 -11.42
N VAL A 17 8.92 19.72 -11.54
CA VAL A 17 7.91 19.26 -10.59
C VAL A 17 8.43 18.05 -9.82
N ALA A 18 8.61 18.23 -8.51
CA ALA A 18 8.90 17.13 -7.60
C ALA A 18 7.70 16.18 -7.54
N VAL A 19 7.92 14.90 -7.82
CA VAL A 19 6.87 13.87 -7.78
C VAL A 19 7.24 12.79 -6.78
N THR A 20 6.23 12.19 -6.15
CA THR A 20 6.40 11.03 -5.27
C THR A 20 5.42 9.95 -5.67
N LEU A 21 5.74 8.71 -5.28
CA LEU A 21 4.89 7.56 -5.51
C LEU A 21 4.40 7.01 -4.17
N SER A 22 3.13 6.65 -4.09
CA SER A 22 2.61 5.79 -3.02
C SER A 22 2.05 4.54 -3.67
N ALA A 23 2.26 3.38 -3.04
CA ALA A 23 1.85 2.10 -3.59
C ALA A 23 1.22 1.21 -2.52
N GLY A 24 0.25 0.40 -2.92
CA GLY A 24 -0.29 -0.70 -2.13
C GLY A 24 0.01 -2.00 -2.86
N VAL A 25 0.53 -2.99 -2.13
CA VAL A 25 1.00 -4.25 -2.71
C VAL A 25 0.48 -5.41 -1.86
N VAL A 26 0.14 -6.52 -2.51
CA VAL A 26 -0.21 -7.79 -1.87
C VAL A 26 0.69 -8.88 -2.44
N TYR A 27 1.27 -9.70 -1.57
CA TYR A 27 2.01 -10.88 -1.98
C TYR A 27 1.04 -12.03 -2.34
N LEU A 28 1.27 -12.70 -3.48
CA LEU A 28 0.46 -13.83 -3.92
C LEU A 28 1.34 -15.05 -4.26
N PRO A 29 0.96 -16.28 -3.82
CA PRO A 29 -0.12 -16.57 -2.89
C PRO A 29 0.16 -15.94 -1.52
N CYS A 30 -0.87 -15.38 -0.87
CA CYS A 30 -0.69 -14.63 0.38
C CYS A 30 -0.47 -15.61 1.55
N PRO A 31 0.65 -15.53 2.28
CA PRO A 31 0.89 -16.35 3.47
C PRO A 31 -0.26 -16.21 4.47
N GLY A 32 -0.65 -17.31 5.11
CA GLY A 32 -1.79 -17.33 6.04
C GLY A 32 -3.17 -17.42 5.37
N ALA A 33 -3.28 -17.20 4.06
CA ALA A 33 -4.49 -17.52 3.32
C ALA A 33 -4.54 -19.02 2.99
N GLU A 34 -5.70 -19.65 3.21
CA GLU A 34 -5.95 -21.00 2.70
C GLU A 34 -5.89 -21.01 1.17
N SER A 35 -5.46 -22.13 0.58
CA SER A 35 -5.27 -22.24 -0.86
C SER A 35 -6.57 -21.94 -1.61
N GLY A 36 -6.55 -20.93 -2.47
CA GLY A 36 -7.72 -20.50 -3.25
C GLY A 36 -8.76 -19.69 -2.47
N ALA A 37 -8.57 -19.43 -1.17
CA ALA A 37 -9.53 -18.66 -0.37
C ALA A 37 -9.44 -17.15 -0.64
N LEU A 38 -8.24 -16.63 -0.93
CA LEU A 38 -8.06 -15.25 -1.39
C LEU A 38 -8.09 -15.20 -2.91
N ASP A 39 -9.21 -14.77 -3.46
CA ASP A 39 -9.36 -14.54 -4.89
C ASP A 39 -8.72 -13.22 -5.34
N TRP A 40 -8.72 -12.99 -6.65
CA TRP A 40 -8.12 -11.79 -7.23
C TRP A 40 -8.85 -10.50 -6.80
N GLN A 41 -10.16 -10.57 -6.52
CA GLN A 41 -10.95 -9.40 -6.10
C GLN A 41 -10.57 -9.00 -4.68
N GLY A 42 -10.49 -9.96 -3.77
CA GLY A 42 -9.99 -9.76 -2.41
C GLY A 42 -8.55 -9.26 -2.39
N ALA A 43 -7.68 -9.83 -3.22
CA ALA A 43 -6.30 -9.37 -3.37
C ALA A 43 -6.22 -7.92 -3.85
N LEU A 44 -7.03 -7.54 -4.85
CA LEU A 44 -7.07 -6.16 -5.35
C LEU A 44 -7.60 -5.19 -4.27
N ARG A 45 -8.65 -5.57 -3.54
CA ARG A 45 -9.19 -4.78 -2.44
C ARG A 45 -8.16 -4.56 -1.33
N LEU A 46 -7.41 -5.59 -0.96
CA LEU A 46 -6.32 -5.47 0.02
C LEU A 46 -5.20 -4.55 -0.48
N ALA A 47 -4.83 -4.64 -1.75
CA ALA A 47 -3.84 -3.75 -2.35
C ALA A 47 -4.31 -2.30 -2.36
N ASP A 48 -5.59 -2.04 -2.70
CA ASP A 48 -6.16 -0.69 -2.67
C ASP A 48 -6.23 -0.13 -1.24
N TRP A 49 -6.65 -0.94 -0.28
CA TRP A 49 -6.61 -0.55 1.14
C TRP A 49 -5.19 -0.21 1.59
N ALA A 50 -4.19 -1.05 1.27
CA ALA A 50 -2.80 -0.78 1.63
C ALA A 50 -2.28 0.53 1.01
N LEU A 51 -2.68 0.82 -0.24
CA LEU A 51 -2.35 2.08 -0.91
C LEU A 51 -2.92 3.27 -0.16
N TYR A 52 -4.21 3.21 0.19
CA TYR A 52 -4.89 4.29 0.90
C TYR A 52 -4.37 4.46 2.32
N HIS A 53 -4.13 3.37 3.05
CA HIS A 53 -3.45 3.38 4.34
C HIS A 53 -2.10 4.11 4.24
N GLY A 54 -1.33 3.89 3.17
CA GLY A 54 -0.10 4.63 2.91
C GLY A 54 -0.28 6.12 2.62
N LYS A 55 -1.37 6.51 1.96
CA LYS A 55 -1.69 7.92 1.70
C LYS A 55 -2.03 8.66 2.99
N GLU A 56 -2.78 8.03 3.89
CA GLU A 56 -3.14 8.61 5.19
C GLU A 56 -1.94 8.72 6.14
N ASN A 57 -1.00 7.77 6.06
CA ASN A 57 0.19 7.71 6.92
C ASN A 57 1.40 8.51 6.38
N GLY A 58 1.19 9.51 5.51
CA GLY A 58 2.24 10.45 5.10
C GLY A 58 2.71 10.39 3.64
N ARG A 59 2.05 9.60 2.77
CA ARG A 59 2.41 9.45 1.34
C ARG A 59 3.89 9.07 1.14
N ASN A 60 4.34 9.07 -0.11
CA ASN A 60 5.72 8.70 -0.53
C ASN A 60 6.21 7.39 0.11
N GLN A 61 5.35 6.39 0.16
CA GLN A 61 5.64 5.10 0.76
C GLN A 61 4.83 4.00 0.11
N ALA A 62 5.36 2.78 0.13
CA ALA A 62 4.66 1.58 -0.26
C ALA A 62 4.30 0.77 0.99
N TRP A 63 3.04 0.37 1.09
CA TRP A 63 2.60 -0.60 2.09
C TRP A 63 2.31 -1.93 1.41
N ILE A 64 2.87 -2.99 1.98
CA ILE A 64 2.88 -4.32 1.40
C ILE A 64 2.22 -5.27 2.39
N VAL A 65 1.11 -5.89 2.00
CA VAL A 65 0.49 -7.00 2.73
C VAL A 65 1.32 -8.25 2.43
N THR A 66 2.07 -8.69 3.43
CA THR A 66 2.98 -9.83 3.35
C THR A 66 2.38 -11.12 3.88
N GLY A 67 1.23 -11.05 4.56
CA GLY A 67 0.51 -12.19 5.08
C GLY A 67 -0.79 -11.81 5.76
N LEU A 68 -1.64 -12.81 5.99
CA LEU A 68 -2.85 -12.72 6.79
C LEU A 68 -2.61 -13.41 8.13
N LEU A 69 -3.04 -12.77 9.20
CA LEU A 69 -2.99 -13.29 10.57
C LEU A 69 -4.37 -13.81 11.03
N ALA A 70 -5.40 -13.63 10.20
CA ALA A 70 -6.75 -14.09 10.41
C ALA A 70 -7.32 -14.75 9.13
N PRO A 71 -8.38 -15.57 9.25
CA PRO A 71 -9.01 -16.19 8.08
C PRO A 71 -9.49 -15.16 7.06
N VAL A 72 -9.35 -15.48 5.76
CA VAL A 72 -9.72 -14.59 4.64
C VAL A 72 -11.12 -13.98 4.80
N PRO A 73 -12.18 -14.73 5.17
CA PRO A 73 -13.52 -14.15 5.32
C PRO A 73 -13.59 -13.06 6.40
N ALA A 74 -12.86 -13.22 7.50
CA ALA A 74 -12.83 -12.24 8.58
C ALA A 74 -12.10 -10.97 8.14
N VAL A 75 -10.93 -11.14 7.51
CA VAL A 75 -10.15 -10.01 6.97
C VAL A 75 -10.96 -9.21 5.95
N LEU A 76 -11.64 -9.87 5.00
CA LEU A 76 -12.42 -9.19 3.98
C LEU A 76 -13.66 -8.48 4.55
N ALA A 77 -14.30 -9.06 5.56
CA ALA A 77 -15.43 -8.43 6.24
C ALA A 77 -15.01 -7.15 6.98
N ASP A 78 -13.89 -7.18 7.71
CA ASP A 78 -13.35 -5.99 8.37
C ASP A 78 -12.90 -4.94 7.35
N LEU A 79 -12.33 -5.38 6.21
CA LEU A 79 -11.98 -4.51 5.09
C LEU A 79 -13.20 -3.81 4.49
N ASP A 80 -14.31 -4.54 4.29
CA ASP A 80 -15.58 -3.97 3.81
C ASP A 80 -16.18 -2.97 4.80
N GLY A 81 -16.12 -3.27 6.09
CA GLY A 81 -16.62 -2.39 7.14
C GLY A 81 -15.78 -1.13 7.36
N ALA A 82 -14.46 -1.25 7.24
CA ALA A 82 -13.53 -0.14 7.44
C ALA A 82 -13.41 0.77 6.21
N GLY A 83 -13.72 0.26 5.00
CA GLY A 83 -13.43 0.94 3.75
C GLY A 83 -11.92 1.16 3.60
N HIS A 84 -11.46 2.41 3.69
CA HIS A 84 -10.03 2.79 3.70
C HIS A 84 -9.48 3.13 5.08
N GLY A 85 -10.32 3.05 6.12
CA GLY A 85 -9.94 3.37 7.50
C GLY A 85 -9.06 2.33 8.17
N SER A 86 -8.82 2.53 9.46
CA SER A 86 -8.00 1.61 10.26
C SER A 86 -8.68 0.26 10.41
N LEU A 87 -7.92 -0.80 10.13
CA LEU A 87 -8.29 -2.16 10.49
C LEU A 87 -7.95 -2.47 11.95
N PRO A 88 -8.62 -3.45 12.57
CA PRO A 88 -8.19 -4.03 13.83
C PRO A 88 -6.73 -4.52 13.78
N PRO A 89 -5.96 -4.34 14.86
CA PRO A 89 -4.59 -4.86 14.92
C PRO A 89 -4.60 -6.40 14.86
N GLY A 90 -3.58 -6.98 14.25
CA GLY A 90 -3.41 -8.43 14.20
C GLY A 90 -4.21 -9.15 13.11
N LEU A 91 -4.73 -8.43 12.11
CA LEU A 91 -5.35 -9.04 10.93
C LEU A 91 -4.36 -9.31 9.78
N LEU A 92 -3.34 -8.45 9.64
CA LEU A 92 -2.43 -8.43 8.50
C LEU A 92 -0.98 -8.30 8.97
N ASP A 93 -0.07 -8.99 8.29
CA ASP A 93 1.35 -8.68 8.33
C ASP A 93 1.68 -7.64 7.27
N LEU A 94 2.18 -6.48 7.72
CA LEU A 94 2.45 -5.33 6.87
C LEU A 94 3.95 -4.96 6.85
N HIS A 95 4.45 -4.66 5.66
CA HIS A 95 5.77 -4.08 5.47
C HIS A 95 5.66 -2.70 4.81
N CYS A 96 6.37 -1.71 5.35
CA CYS A 96 6.41 -0.35 4.82
C CYS A 96 7.79 -0.04 4.23
N VAL A 97 7.81 0.40 2.97
CA VAL A 97 9.01 0.92 2.29
C VAL A 97 8.82 2.40 2.05
N ARG A 98 9.73 3.22 2.58
CA ARG A 98 9.67 4.68 2.42
C ARG A 98 10.43 5.13 1.18
N GLY A 99 9.87 6.10 0.47
CA GLY A 99 10.52 6.79 -0.62
C GLY A 99 11.56 7.82 -0.14
N PRO A 100 12.32 8.40 -1.08
CA PRO A 100 13.39 9.35 -0.77
C PRO A 100 12.81 10.66 -0.23
N ARG A 101 13.55 11.34 0.66
CA ARG A 101 13.17 12.68 1.12
C ARG A 101 13.20 13.64 -0.07
N GLN A 102 12.09 14.33 -0.31
CA GLN A 102 12.07 15.43 -1.25
C GLN A 102 12.85 16.58 -0.63
N GLN A 103 13.82 17.14 -1.36
CA GLN A 103 14.49 18.36 -0.95
C GLN A 103 13.57 19.53 -1.32
N ASP A 104 13.29 20.42 -0.37
CA ASP A 104 12.53 21.62 -0.66
C ASP A 104 13.32 22.47 -1.66
N SER A 105 12.74 22.73 -2.83
CA SER A 105 13.29 23.65 -3.82
C SER A 105 13.35 25.05 -3.19
N ALA A 106 14.56 25.54 -2.92
CA ALA A 106 14.82 26.92 -2.51
C ALA A 106 14.72 27.89 -3.70
#